data_AF-C0HF76-F1
#
_entry.id   AF-C0HF76-F1
#
_cell.length_a   1.000
_cell.length_b   1.000
_cell.length_c   1.000
_cell.angle_alpha   90.00
_cell.angle_beta   90.00
_cell.angle_gamma   90.00
#
_symmetry.space_group_name_H-M   'P 1'
#
loop_
_entity.id
_entity.type
_entity.pdbx_description
1 polymer ?
#
loop_
_entity_poly.entity_id
_entity_poly.type
_entity_poly.pdbx_seq_one_letter_code
_entity_poly.pdbx_strand_id
1 'polypeptide(L)'
;MVYADPFHNYCVALVVPAHQALEKWAQNSGMNYEGFGELCQNDRAIKEVQQSLSKAAKAARLEKFEVPAKIVLLPEPWTPESGLVTAALKLKREQIKAKFKGDLDKLYH
;
A
#
# COMPACT_ATOMS: atom_id res chain seq x y z
N MET A 1 4.11 2.77 -3.35
CA MET A 1 5.34 2.36 -4.08
C MET A 1 5.30 0.87 -4.31
N VAL A 2 5.45 0.43 -5.56
CA VAL A 2 5.65 -0.99 -5.88
C VAL A 2 7.13 -1.34 -5.71
N TYR A 3 7.40 -2.49 -5.13
CA TYR A 3 8.73 -3.04 -4.90
C TYR A 3 8.76 -4.50 -5.37
N ALA A 4 9.86 -4.89 -6.01
CA ALA A 4 10.07 -6.25 -6.48
C ALA A 4 11.46 -6.70 -6.03
N ASP A 5 11.51 -7.86 -5.38
CA ASP A 5 12.74 -8.50 -4.97
C ASP A 5 13.20 -9.51 -6.04
N PRO A 6 14.46 -9.49 -6.50
CA PRO A 6 14.95 -10.38 -7.55
C PRO A 6 14.84 -11.88 -7.24
N PHE A 7 14.75 -12.25 -5.96
CA PHE A 7 14.61 -13.66 -5.55
C PHE A 7 13.15 -14.15 -5.56
N HIS A 8 12.19 -13.29 -5.93
CA HIS A 8 10.77 -13.60 -5.94
C HIS A 8 10.14 -13.34 -7.30
N ASN A 9 9.14 -14.15 -7.67
CA ASN A 9 8.41 -14.03 -8.94
C ASN A 9 7.19 -13.09 -8.87
N TYR A 10 7.08 -12.29 -7.80
CA TYR A 10 5.97 -11.36 -7.59
C TYR A 10 6.46 -10.03 -7.02
N CYS A 11 5.71 -8.97 -7.32
CA CYS A 11 5.90 -7.67 -6.70
C CYS A 11 4.99 -7.48 -5.49
N VAL A 12 5.39 -6.58 -4.60
CA VAL A 12 4.64 -6.15 -3.42
C VAL A 12 4.48 -4.64 -3.44
N ALA A 13 3.56 -4.09 -2.65
CA ALA A 13 3.36 -2.64 -2.62
C ALA A 13 3.14 -2.06 -1.23
N LEU A 14 3.77 -0.91 -1.00
CA LEU A 14 3.43 0.02 0.08
C LEU A 14 2.37 0.99 -0.44
N VAL A 15 1.21 1.05 0.20
CA VAL A 15 0.08 1.85 -0.26
C VAL A 15 -0.32 2.83 0.83
N VAL A 16 -0.39 4.12 0.50
CA VAL A 16 -1.04 5.12 1.35
C VAL A 16 -2.47 5.25 0.82
N PRO A 17 -3.48 4.69 1.49
CA PRO A 17 -4.86 4.85 1.07
C PRO A 17 -5.36 6.28 1.29
N ALA A 18 -6.28 6.74 0.45
CA ALA A 18 -6.98 7.99 0.70
C ALA A 18 -7.86 7.84 1.94
N HIS A 19 -7.56 8.58 3.02
CA HIS A 19 -8.21 8.46 4.33
C HIS A 19 -9.74 8.45 4.21
N GLN A 20 -10.28 9.50 3.60
CA GLN A 20 -11.72 9.68 3.44
C GLN A 20 -12.41 8.53 2.68
N ALA A 21 -11.73 7.93 1.69
CA ALA A 21 -12.30 6.85 0.90
C ALA A 21 -12.32 5.53 1.68
N LEU A 22 -11.22 5.24 2.39
CA LEU A 22 -11.10 4.02 3.18
C LEU A 22 -12.02 4.05 4.40
N GLU A 23 -12.12 5.19 5.09
CA GLU A 23 -13.03 5.37 6.23
C GLU A 23 -14.50 5.21 5.84
N LYS A 24 -14.91 5.83 4.72
CA LYS A 24 -16.27 5.66 4.18
C LYS A 24 -16.58 4.20 3.88
N TRP A 25 -15.64 3.50 3.24
CA TRP A 25 -15.82 2.08 2.97
C TRP A 25 -15.89 1.25 4.26
N ALA A 26 -15.07 1.56 5.27
CA ALA A 26 -15.08 0.87 6.55
C ALA A 26 -16.40 1.07 7.31
N GLN A 27 -16.93 2.30 7.31
CA GLN A 27 -18.24 2.62 7.87
C GLN A 27 -19.37 1.86 7.16
N ASN A 28 -19.37 1.87 5.83
CA ASN A 28 -20.37 1.14 5.03
C ASN A 28 -20.28 -0.38 5.21
N SER A 29 -19.10 -0.90 5.51
CA SER A 29 -18.85 -2.31 5.77
C SER A 29 -19.14 -2.71 7.22
N GLY A 30 -19.58 -1.76 8.06
CA GLY A 30 -19.86 -1.99 9.48
C GLY A 30 -18.62 -2.36 10.30
N MET A 31 -17.45 -1.86 9.92
CA MET A 31 -16.21 -2.08 10.68
C MET A 31 -16.05 -1.08 11.80
N ASN A 32 -15.77 -1.61 12.99
CA ASN A 32 -15.30 -0.83 14.12
C ASN A 32 -13.77 -0.74 14.03
N TYR A 33 -13.24 0.48 14.16
CA TYR A 33 -11.82 0.77 14.26
C TYR A 33 -11.68 1.98 15.19
N GLU A 34 -10.68 1.96 16.07
CA GLU A 34 -10.42 3.06 17.01
C GLU A 34 -9.58 4.16 16.36
N GLY A 35 -8.76 3.79 15.37
CA GLY A 35 -7.93 4.73 14.64
C GLY A 35 -7.58 4.29 13.22
N PHE A 36 -7.15 5.25 12.40
CA PHE A 36 -6.81 4.99 11.01
C PHE A 36 -5.62 4.01 10.85
N GLY A 37 -4.70 4.00 11.82
CA GLY A 37 -3.61 3.03 11.88
C GLY A 37 -4.11 1.59 12.03
N GLU A 38 -5.10 1.36 12.90
CA GLU A 38 -5.73 0.05 13.08
C GLU A 38 -6.49 -0.37 11.81
N LEU A 39 -7.20 0.58 11.20
CA LEU A 39 -7.89 0.32 9.93
C LEU A 39 -6.90 -0.11 8.83
N CYS A 40 -5.71 0.49 8.78
CA CYS A 40 -4.66 0.10 7.83
C CYS A 40 -4.07 -1.29 8.12
N GLN A 41 -4.08 -1.74 9.37
CA GLN A 41 -3.59 -3.08 9.75
C GLN A 41 -4.67 -4.17 9.58
N ASN A 42 -5.93 -3.79 9.37
CA ASN A 42 -7.02 -4.73 9.25
C ASN A 42 -7.00 -5.50 7.92
N ASP A 43 -7.03 -6.84 7.99
CA ASP A 43 -7.05 -7.72 6.81
C ASP A 43 -8.18 -7.42 5.82
N ARG A 44 -9.36 -6.99 6.31
CA ARG A 44 -10.48 -6.65 5.42
C ARG A 44 -10.16 -5.40 4.60
N ALA A 45 -9.58 -4.38 5.22
CA ALA A 45 -9.18 -3.14 4.53
C ALA A 45 -8.06 -3.40 3.52
N ILE A 46 -7.06 -4.19 3.90
CA ILE A 46 -5.99 -4.63 3.00
C ILE A 46 -6.59 -5.36 1.78
N LYS A 47 -7.50 -6.31 2.01
CA LYS A 47 -8.16 -7.06 0.93
C LYS A 47 -9.00 -6.17 0.00
N GLU A 48 -9.75 -5.21 0.54
CA GLU A 48 -10.52 -4.28 -0.29
C GLU A 48 -9.61 -3.47 -1.21
N VAL A 49 -8.56 -2.88 -0.65
CA VAL A 49 -7.60 -2.06 -1.42
C VAL A 49 -6.89 -2.93 -2.46
N GLN A 50 -6.49 -4.15 -2.10
CA GLN A 50 -5.88 -5.10 -3.02
C GLN A 50 -6.84 -5.50 -4.15
N GLN A 51 -8.13 -5.72 -3.87
CA GLN A 51 -9.13 -5.99 -4.89
C GLN A 51 -9.33 -4.78 -5.82
N SER A 52 -9.36 -3.57 -5.28
CA SER A 52 -9.44 -2.34 -6.06
C SER A 52 -8.26 -2.19 -7.02
N LEU A 53 -7.04 -2.44 -6.53
CA LEU A 53 -5.82 -2.47 -7.36
C LEU A 53 -5.90 -3.57 -8.43
N SER A 54 -6.39 -4.75 -8.09
CA SER A 54 -6.54 -5.87 -9.03
C SER A 54 -7.55 -5.55 -10.14
N LYS A 55 -8.66 -4.88 -9.79
CA LYS A 55 -9.66 -4.42 -10.76
C LYS A 55 -9.07 -3.38 -11.72
N ALA A 56 -8.35 -2.40 -11.18
CA ALA A 56 -7.67 -1.37 -11.98
C ALA A 56 -6.62 -1.98 -12.91
N ALA A 57 -5.80 -2.91 -12.42
CA ALA A 57 -4.79 -3.61 -13.21
C ALA A 57 -5.41 -4.42 -14.36
N LYS A 58 -6.52 -5.13 -14.09
CA LYS A 58 -7.25 -5.87 -15.12
C LYS A 58 -7.81 -4.92 -16.20
N ALA A 59 -8.35 -3.76 -15.80
CA ALA A 59 -8.82 -2.75 -16.74
C ALA A 59 -7.69 -2.18 -17.60
N ALA A 60 -6.50 -2.02 -17.02
CA ALA A 60 -5.28 -1.60 -17.70
C ALA A 60 -4.58 -2.72 -18.51
N ARG A 61 -5.13 -3.95 -18.50
CA ARG A 61 -4.57 -5.14 -19.18
C ARG A 61 -3.13 -5.46 -18.73
N LEU A 62 -2.83 -5.23 -17.46
CA LEU A 62 -1.54 -5.60 -16.87
C LEU A 62 -1.44 -7.11 -16.68
N GLU A 63 -0.22 -7.60 -16.79
CA GLU A 63 0.08 -9.01 -16.52
C GLU A 63 0.05 -9.30 -15.03
N LYS A 64 -0.18 -10.58 -14.66
CA LYS A 64 -0.34 -10.97 -13.25
C LYS A 64 0.88 -10.63 -12.39
N PHE A 65 2.08 -10.67 -12.97
CA PHE A 65 3.32 -10.36 -12.24
C PHE A 65 3.53 -8.85 -11.99
N GLU A 66 2.82 -8.00 -12.74
CA GLU A 66 2.84 -6.54 -12.55
C GLU A 66 1.88 -6.08 -11.43
N VAL A 67 0.95 -6.95 -11.04
CA VAL A 67 -0.02 -6.68 -9.98
C VAL A 67 0.59 -7.08 -8.63
N PRO A 68 0.64 -6.17 -7.64
CA PRO A 68 1.16 -6.49 -6.31
C PRO A 68 0.42 -7.67 -5.66
N ALA A 69 1.15 -8.76 -5.41
CA ALA A 69 0.58 -9.97 -4.80
C ALA A 69 0.27 -9.79 -3.32
N LYS A 70 1.00 -8.90 -2.65
CA LYS A 70 0.76 -8.51 -1.25
C LYS A 70 0.97 -7.01 -1.10
N ILE A 71 0.22 -6.39 -0.20
CA ILE A 71 0.32 -4.96 0.08
C ILE A 71 0.35 -4.69 1.57
N VAL A 72 0.97 -3.56 1.95
CA VAL A 72 0.84 -2.96 3.29
C VAL A 72 0.19 -1.61 3.13
N LEU A 73 -0.83 -1.33 3.95
CA LEU A 73 -1.42 -0.01 4.06
C LEU A 73 -0.65 0.82 5.08
N LEU A 74 -0.29 2.02 4.69
CA LEU A 74 0.44 2.98 5.52
C LEU A 74 -0.51 4.11 5.92
N PRO A 75 -0.70 4.34 7.23
CA PRO A 75 -1.62 5.38 7.69
C PRO A 75 -1.11 6.79 7.39
N GLU A 76 0.21 6.98 7.39
CA GLU A 76 0.83 8.29 7.20
C GLU A 76 1.10 8.57 5.71
N PRO A 77 0.62 9.72 5.19
CA PRO A 77 0.96 10.15 3.84
C PRO A 77 2.43 10.54 3.73
N TRP A 78 2.99 10.34 2.55
CA TRP A 78 4.37 10.75 2.26
C TRP A 78 4.42 12.20 1.88
N THR A 79 5.01 13.02 2.75
CA THR A 79 5.18 14.45 2.54
C THR A 79 6.66 14.82 2.33
N PRO A 80 6.98 15.98 1.72
CA PRO A 80 8.37 16.40 1.56
C PRO A 80 9.13 16.51 2.90
N GLU A 81 8.44 16.90 3.98
CA GLU A 81 8.97 17.04 5.34
C GLU A 81 9.39 15.68 5.92
N SER A 82 8.66 14.61 5.58
CA SER A 82 9.03 13.23 5.98
C SER A 82 10.32 12.73 5.29
N GLY A 83 10.81 13.45 4.27
CA GLY A 83 11.99 13.05 3.49
C GLY A 83 11.76 11.87 2.54
N LEU A 84 10.53 11.34 2.45
CA LEU A 84 10.15 10.19 1.63
C LEU A 84 9.84 10.56 0.17
N VAL A 85 9.51 11.83 -0.06
CA VAL A 85 9.28 12.39 -1.39
C VAL A 85 10.08 13.68 -1.59
N THR A 86 10.25 14.11 -2.83
CA THR A 86 10.78 15.45 -3.15
C THR A 86 9.71 16.51 -2.92
N ALA A 87 10.09 17.79 -2.95
CA ALA A 87 9.14 18.91 -2.92
C ALA A 87 8.08 18.84 -4.04
N ALA A 88 8.41 18.18 -5.16
CA ALA A 88 7.49 17.91 -6.27
C ALA A 88 6.77 16.55 -6.14
N LEU A 89 6.71 15.96 -4.93
CA LEU A 89 6.07 14.68 -4.61
C LEU A 89 6.62 13.46 -5.39
N LYS A 90 7.83 13.56 -5.96
CA LYS A 90 8.49 12.40 -6.57
C LYS A 90 9.01 11.46 -5.49
N LEU A 91 8.80 10.16 -5.67
CA LEU A 91 9.21 9.14 -4.71
C LEU A 91 10.74 9.06 -4.56
N LYS A 92 11.24 9.19 -3.33
CA LYS A 92 12.64 8.88 -2.99
C LYS A 92 12.73 7.41 -2.61
N ARG A 93 12.81 6.54 -3.63
CA ARG A 93 12.70 5.08 -3.48
C ARG A 93 13.68 4.49 -2.45
N GLU A 94 14.93 4.95 -2.42
CA GLU A 94 15.92 4.47 -1.45
C GLU A 94 15.54 4.79 -0.01
N GLN A 95 15.07 6.01 0.25
CA GLN A 95 14.63 6.43 1.59
C GLN A 95 13.37 5.69 2.03
N ILE A 96 12.42 5.49 1.12
CA ILE A 96 11.21 4.71 1.39
C ILE A 96 11.59 3.24 1.68
N LYS A 97 12.47 2.65 0.88
CA LYS A 97 12.97 1.27 1.10
C LYS A 97 13.67 1.14 2.44
N ALA A 98 14.52 2.10 2.82
CA ALA A 98 15.21 2.10 4.10
C ALA A 98 14.24 2.22 5.29
N LYS A 99 13.26 3.14 5.21
CA LYS A 99 12.28 3.35 6.28
C LYS A 99 11.35 2.14 6.49
N PHE A 100 10.88 1.55 5.40
CA PHE A 100 9.89 0.45 5.44
C PHE A 100 10.51 -0.92 5.17
N LYS A 101 11.83 -1.08 5.38
CA LYS A 101 12.53 -2.34 5.11
C LYS A 101 11.88 -3.51 5.85
N GLY A 102 11.56 -3.33 7.13
CA GLY A 102 10.92 -4.38 7.94
C GLY A 102 9.54 -4.78 7.42
N ASP A 103 8.75 -3.85 6.90
CA ASP A 103 7.44 -4.15 6.31
C ASP A 103 7.57 -4.84 4.95
N LEU A 104 8.56 -4.45 4.14
CA LEU A 104 8.88 -5.11 2.88
C LEU A 104 9.37 -6.55 3.11
N ASP A 105 10.22 -6.77 4.12
CA ASP A 105 10.73 -8.11 4.47
C ASP A 105 9.57 -9.02 4.93
N LYS A 106 8.63 -8.52 5.75
CA LYS A 106 7.41 -9.25 6.16
C LYS A 106 6.46 -9.57 4.99
N LEU A 107 6.56 -8.87 3.87
CA LEU A 107 5.76 -9.19 2.70
C LEU A 107 6.36 -10.38 1.93
N TYR A 108 7.68 -10.57 1.99
CA TYR A 108 8.36 -11.67 1.32
C TYR A 108 8.53 -12.93 2.18
N HIS A 109 8.55 -12.78 3.52
CA HIS A 109 8.68 -13.87 4.50
C HIS A 109 7.38 -14.11 5.27
#